data_AF-A0A1M2YWC1-F1
#
_entry.id   AF-A0A1M2YWC1-F1
#
_cell.length_a   1.000
_cell.length_b   1.000
_cell.length_c   1.000
_cell.angle_alpha   90.00
_cell.angle_beta   90.00
_cell.angle_gamma   90.00
#
_symmetry.space_group_name_H-M   'P 1'
#
loop_
_entity.id
_entity.type
_entity.pdbx_description
1 polymer ?
#
loop_
_entity_poly.entity_id
_entity_poly.type
_entity_poly.pdbx_seq_one_letter_code
_entity_poly.pdbx_strand_id
1 'polypeptide(L)'
;MQGSCSWIWQAVAWLRDNAAVISALIAAGGLFFNGWQIRAAARAHKASTLAQIALRTAELQWRTLATPELRGLLTTTPNPSPLRQQEIFAGMVINHFETVYDLYELGGMPESAWSAFKADIVETMNRGLFAERWLELKHHHGKHFRDFVEKELKDARMAKKEKG
;
A
#
# COMPACT_ATOMS: atom_id res chain seq x y z
N MET A 1 13.59 47.88 38.80
CA MET A 1 12.89 47.22 37.68
C MET A 1 13.15 47.98 36.36
N GLN A 2 14.39 48.01 35.84
CA GLN A 2 14.76 48.79 34.64
C GLN A 2 15.51 47.99 33.56
N GLY A 3 15.72 46.68 33.74
CA GLY A 3 16.45 45.83 32.77
C GLY A 3 15.58 45.17 31.71
N SER A 4 14.25 45.11 31.91
CA SER A 4 13.36 44.27 31.10
C SER A 4 12.91 44.90 29.78
N CYS A 5 13.09 46.21 29.58
CA CYS A 5 12.64 46.90 28.36
C CYS A 5 13.68 46.92 27.23
N SER A 6 14.98 46.81 27.54
CA SER A 6 16.05 47.01 26.54
C SER A 6 16.14 45.87 25.51
N TRP A 7 15.98 44.62 25.94
CA TRP A 7 16.09 43.46 25.05
C TRP A 7 14.90 43.35 24.09
N ILE A 8 13.71 43.82 24.50
CA ILE A 8 12.51 43.85 23.65
C ILE A 8 12.73 44.79 22.46
N TRP A 9 13.27 45.99 22.70
CA TRP A 9 13.54 46.95 21.63
C TRP A 9 14.67 46.50 20.71
N GLN A 10 15.69 45.81 21.23
CA GLN A 10 16.74 45.19 20.41
C GLN A 10 16.18 44.05 19.54
N ALA A 11 15.29 43.22 20.09
CA ALA A 11 14.62 42.18 19.32
C ALA A 11 13.70 42.75 18.23
N VAL A 12 12.96 43.83 18.53
CA VAL A 12 12.10 44.52 17.54
C VAL A 12 12.92 45.18 16.44
N ALA A 13 14.04 45.82 16.77
CA ALA A 13 14.93 46.40 15.76
C ALA A 13 15.55 45.31 14.87
N TRP A 14 16.02 44.21 15.47
CA TRP A 14 16.56 43.07 14.72
C TRP A 14 15.50 42.43 13.80
N LEU A 15 14.27 42.25 14.28
CA LEU A 15 13.15 41.72 13.48
C LEU A 15 12.80 42.65 12.31
N ARG A 16 12.82 43.97 12.53
CA ARG A 16 12.57 44.97 11.48
C ARG A 16 13.66 44.95 10.41
N ASP A 17 14.92 44.91 10.84
CA ASP A 17 16.06 44.97 9.93
C ASP A 17 16.24 43.64 9.16
N ASN A 18 15.70 42.53 9.68
CA ASN A 18 15.70 41.21 9.03
C ASN A 18 14.32 40.79 8.48
N ALA A 19 13.35 41.71 8.38
CA ALA A 19 11.97 41.40 8.01
C ALA A 19 11.85 40.69 6.65
N ALA A 20 12.71 41.04 5.69
CA ALA A 20 12.77 40.38 4.37
C ALA A 20 13.24 38.93 4.47
N VAL A 21 14.25 38.65 5.31
CA VAL A 21 14.78 37.30 5.53
C VAL A 21 13.74 36.44 6.26
N ILE A 22 13.08 36.98 7.27
CA ILE A 22 12.02 36.29 8.01
C ILE A 22 10.84 35.98 7.11
N SER A 23 10.40 36.94 6.28
CA SER A 23 9.32 36.72 5.31
C SER A 23 9.69 35.66 4.28
N ALA A 24 10.93 35.65 3.80
CA ALA A 24 11.42 34.62 2.88
C ALA A 24 11.45 33.22 3.53
N LEU A 25 11.84 33.12 4.81
CA LEU A 25 11.84 31.86 5.55
C LEU A 25 10.41 31.35 5.79
N ILE A 26 9.46 32.22 6.13
CA ILE A 26 8.05 31.87 6.27
C ILE A 26 7.47 31.40 4.93
N ALA A 27 7.77 32.11 3.84
CA ALA A 27 7.33 31.71 2.50
C ALA A 27 7.93 30.36 2.07
N ALA A 28 9.22 30.14 2.30
CA ALA A 28 9.88 28.87 2.01
C ALA A 28 9.33 27.71 2.85
N GLY A 29 9.11 27.94 4.15
CA GLY A 29 8.47 26.97 5.04
C GLY A 29 7.03 26.65 4.62
N GLY A 30 6.26 27.67 4.22
CA GLY A 30 4.91 27.50 3.69
C GLY A 30 4.88 26.69 2.39
N LEU A 31 5.81 26.94 1.46
CA LEU A 31 5.94 26.15 0.23
C LEU A 31 6.31 24.69 0.51
N PHE A 32 7.24 24.44 1.43
CA PHE A 32 7.60 23.09 1.84
C PHE A 32 6.41 22.34 2.45
N PHE A 33 5.70 22.99 3.37
CA PHE A 33 4.53 22.43 4.03
C PHE A 33 3.38 22.16 3.06
N ASN A 34 3.10 23.08 2.14
CA ASN A 34 2.12 22.88 1.08
C ASN A 34 2.52 21.74 0.14
N GLY A 35 3.80 21.63 -0.22
CA GLY A 35 4.32 20.51 -1.01
C GLY A 35 4.14 19.17 -0.29
N TRP A 36 4.38 19.13 1.02
CA TRP A 36 4.14 17.96 1.85
C TRP A 36 2.65 17.59 1.89
N GLN A 37 1.76 18.56 2.12
CA GLN A 37 0.32 18.34 2.12
C GLN A 37 -0.20 17.84 0.77
N ILE A 38 0.26 18.41 -0.34
CA ILE A 38 -0.13 17.97 -1.70
C ILE A 38 0.32 16.53 -1.93
N ARG A 39 1.53 16.15 -1.50
CA ARG A 39 2.00 14.76 -1.60
C ARG A 39 1.16 13.81 -0.74
N ALA A 40 0.82 14.22 0.48
CA ALA A 40 -0.04 13.43 1.36
C ALA A 40 -1.46 13.27 0.77
N ALA A 41 -2.05 14.34 0.27
CA ALA A 41 -3.35 14.32 -0.41
C ALA A 41 -3.32 13.47 -1.68
N ALA A 42 -2.25 13.54 -2.48
CA ALA A 42 -2.08 12.71 -3.67
C ALA A 42 -1.98 11.22 -3.32
N ARG A 43 -1.25 10.87 -2.25
CA ARG A 43 -1.18 9.49 -1.74
C ARG A 43 -2.54 9.01 -1.23
N ALA A 44 -3.23 9.84 -0.44
CA ALA A 44 -4.57 9.53 0.07
C ALA A 44 -5.59 9.35 -1.07
N HIS A 45 -5.54 10.20 -2.10
CA HIS A 45 -6.41 10.06 -3.27
C HIS A 45 -6.08 8.79 -4.05
N LYS A 46 -4.80 8.47 -4.27
CA LYS A 46 -4.40 7.21 -4.92
C LYS A 46 -4.86 6.00 -4.11
N ALA A 47 -4.68 6.02 -2.79
CA ALA A 47 -5.15 4.97 -1.88
C ALA A 47 -6.68 4.81 -1.95
N SER A 48 -7.44 5.92 -1.92
CA SER A 48 -8.90 5.88 -2.03
C SER A 48 -9.37 5.34 -3.39
N THR A 49 -8.77 5.80 -4.49
CA THR A 49 -9.09 5.30 -5.83
C THR A 49 -8.76 3.83 -5.97
N LEU A 50 -7.58 3.41 -5.50
CA LEU A 50 -7.16 2.01 -5.52
C LEU A 50 -8.11 1.15 -4.68
N ALA A 51 -8.48 1.59 -3.48
CA ALA A 51 -9.43 0.88 -2.62
C ALA A 51 -10.82 0.76 -3.29
N GLN A 52 -11.31 1.81 -3.94
CA GLN A 52 -12.59 1.76 -4.66
C GLN A 52 -12.55 0.82 -5.87
N ILE A 53 -11.46 0.85 -6.64
CA ILE A 53 -11.26 -0.08 -7.77
C ILE A 53 -11.15 -1.51 -7.24
N ALA A 54 -10.35 -1.73 -6.20
CA ALA A 54 -10.17 -3.03 -5.57
C ALA A 54 -11.50 -3.61 -5.09
N LEU A 55 -12.32 -2.81 -4.40
CA LEU A 55 -13.62 -3.23 -3.89
C LEU A 55 -14.55 -3.65 -5.03
N ARG A 56 -14.64 -2.82 -6.09
CA ARG A 56 -15.50 -3.09 -7.24
C ARG A 56 -15.01 -4.29 -8.06
N THR A 57 -13.70 -4.41 -8.25
CA THR A 57 -13.10 -5.54 -8.98
C THR A 57 -13.24 -6.84 -8.21
N ALA A 58 -13.01 -6.83 -6.88
CA ALA A 58 -13.20 -8.00 -6.03
C ALA A 58 -14.68 -8.43 -6.03
N GLU A 59 -15.61 -7.48 -5.93
CA GLU A 59 -17.04 -7.78 -5.98
C GLU A 59 -17.47 -8.37 -7.33
N LEU A 60 -16.98 -7.82 -8.44
CA LEU A 60 -17.22 -8.37 -9.78
C LEU A 60 -16.65 -9.79 -9.88
N GLN A 61 -15.41 -10.00 -9.44
CA GLN A 61 -14.75 -11.31 -9.46
C GLN A 61 -15.50 -12.35 -8.62
N TRP A 62 -16.00 -11.97 -7.44
CA TRP A 62 -16.80 -12.86 -6.59
C TRP A 62 -18.15 -13.19 -7.21
N ARG A 63 -18.82 -12.22 -7.82
CA ARG A 63 -20.07 -12.47 -8.56
C ARG A 63 -19.86 -13.43 -9.73
N THR A 64 -18.73 -13.34 -10.44
CA THR A 64 -18.40 -14.29 -11.52
C THR A 64 -18.21 -15.73 -11.02
N LEU A 65 -17.74 -15.90 -9.79
CA LEU A 65 -17.61 -17.22 -9.17
C LEU A 65 -18.94 -17.76 -8.66
N ALA A 66 -19.75 -16.89 -8.04
CA ALA A 66 -21.05 -17.22 -7.44
C ALA A 66 -22.17 -17.44 -8.47
N THR A 67 -22.09 -16.80 -9.63
CA THR A 67 -23.13 -16.82 -10.67
C THR A 67 -22.57 -17.47 -11.94
N PRO A 68 -22.89 -18.75 -12.21
CA PRO A 68 -22.36 -19.48 -13.37
C PRO A 68 -22.64 -18.80 -14.71
N GLU A 69 -23.76 -18.07 -14.84
CA GLU A 69 -24.13 -17.40 -16.09
C GLU A 69 -23.17 -16.24 -16.46
N LEU A 70 -22.54 -15.60 -15.47
CA LEU A 70 -21.60 -14.50 -15.69
C LEU A 70 -20.21 -14.99 -16.12
N ARG A 71 -19.88 -16.28 -15.95
CA ARG A 71 -18.58 -16.84 -16.35
C ARG A 71 -18.35 -16.72 -17.85
N GLY A 72 -19.37 -16.93 -18.67
CA GLY A 72 -19.25 -16.86 -20.13
C GLY A 72 -18.99 -15.45 -20.67
N LEU A 73 -19.37 -14.41 -19.92
CA LEU A 73 -19.17 -13.01 -20.32
C LEU A 73 -17.80 -12.46 -19.91
N LEU A 74 -17.17 -13.04 -18.88
CA LEU A 74 -15.95 -12.52 -18.26
C LEU A 74 -14.74 -13.47 -18.39
N THR A 75 -14.93 -14.68 -18.90
CA THR A 75 -13.84 -15.63 -19.16
C THR A 75 -13.84 -16.03 -20.63
N THR A 76 -12.65 -16.16 -21.22
CA THR A 76 -12.45 -16.61 -22.60
C THR A 76 -12.76 -18.09 -22.81
N THR A 77 -13.07 -18.83 -21.75
CA THR A 77 -13.25 -20.29 -21.80
C THR A 77 -14.57 -20.65 -21.11
N PRO A 78 -15.62 -20.99 -21.88
CA PRO A 78 -16.87 -21.45 -21.29
C PRO A 78 -16.60 -22.79 -20.56
N ASN A 79 -16.88 -22.84 -19.25
CA ASN A 79 -16.68 -24.00 -18.37
C ASN A 79 -15.21 -24.44 -18.15
N PRO A 80 -14.42 -23.66 -17.38
CA PRO A 80 -13.10 -24.13 -16.93
C PRO A 80 -13.23 -25.37 -16.03
N SER A 81 -12.29 -26.31 -16.16
CA SER A 81 -12.20 -27.48 -15.28
C SER A 81 -12.09 -27.06 -13.81
N PRO A 82 -12.46 -27.93 -12.84
CA PRO A 82 -12.32 -27.61 -11.42
C PRO A 82 -10.91 -27.19 -11.01
N LEU A 83 -9.88 -27.84 -11.58
CA LEU A 83 -8.48 -27.47 -11.39
C LEU A 83 -8.21 -26.04 -11.89
N ARG A 84 -8.70 -25.72 -13.10
CA ARG A 84 -8.53 -24.37 -13.68
C ARG A 84 -9.26 -23.30 -12.87
N GLN A 85 -10.39 -23.63 -12.25
CA GLN A 85 -11.10 -22.72 -11.35
C GLN A 85 -10.28 -22.43 -10.09
N GLN A 86 -9.60 -23.43 -9.53
CA GLN A 86 -8.70 -23.26 -8.38
C GLN A 86 -7.50 -22.38 -8.72
N GLU A 87 -6.89 -22.54 -9.89
CA GLU A 87 -5.78 -21.69 -10.37
C GLU A 87 -6.22 -20.23 -10.58
N ILE A 88 -7.41 -20.02 -11.15
CA ILE A 88 -8.00 -18.69 -11.34
C ILE A 88 -8.27 -18.04 -9.98
N PHE A 89 -8.84 -18.79 -9.05
CA PHE A 89 -9.07 -18.33 -7.67
C PHE A 89 -7.77 -17.94 -6.98
N ALA A 90 -6.75 -18.79 -7.04
CA ALA A 90 -5.43 -18.49 -6.47
C ALA A 90 -4.84 -17.22 -7.08
N GLY A 91 -4.94 -17.03 -8.41
CA GLY A 91 -4.50 -15.80 -9.08
C GLY A 91 -5.27 -14.55 -8.60
N MET A 92 -6.58 -14.63 -8.41
CA MET A 92 -7.37 -13.49 -7.90
C MET A 92 -6.98 -13.11 -6.48
N VAL A 93 -6.74 -14.09 -5.61
CA VAL A 93 -6.28 -13.83 -4.24
C VAL A 93 -4.89 -13.21 -4.23
N ILE A 94 -3.96 -13.67 -5.07
CA ILE A 94 -2.61 -13.07 -5.19
C ILE A 94 -2.71 -11.61 -5.68
N ASN A 95 -3.56 -11.33 -6.68
CA ASN A 95 -3.82 -9.96 -7.14
C ASN A 95 -4.42 -9.08 -6.03
N HIS A 96 -5.31 -9.64 -5.22
CA HIS A 96 -5.86 -8.94 -4.07
C HIS A 96 -4.78 -8.58 -3.04
N PHE A 97 -3.86 -9.50 -2.75
CA PHE A 97 -2.73 -9.24 -1.87
C PHE A 97 -1.82 -8.12 -2.38
N GLU A 98 -1.51 -8.10 -3.67
CA GLU A 98 -0.75 -6.98 -4.27
C GLU A 98 -1.48 -5.65 -4.09
N THR A 99 -2.78 -5.63 -4.33
CA THR A 99 -3.59 -4.42 -4.18
C THR A 99 -3.60 -3.90 -2.74
N VAL A 100 -3.66 -4.79 -1.75
CA VAL A 100 -3.61 -4.40 -0.34
C VAL A 100 -2.20 -3.99 0.09
N TYR A 101 -1.16 -4.62 -0.45
CA TYR A 101 0.23 -4.19 -0.28
C TYR A 101 0.44 -2.76 -0.81
N ASP A 102 -0.05 -2.47 -2.01
CA ASP A 102 0.02 -1.12 -2.59
C ASP A 102 -0.73 -0.08 -1.74
N LEU A 103 -1.88 -0.48 -1.17
CA LEU A 103 -2.62 0.38 -0.24
C LEU A 103 -1.81 0.69 1.02
N TYR A 104 -1.10 -0.31 1.56
CA TYR A 104 -0.20 -0.12 2.70
C TYR A 104 0.96 0.81 2.37
N GLU A 105 1.66 0.60 1.25
CA GLU A 105 2.78 1.46 0.80
C GLU A 105 2.36 2.92 0.59
N LEU A 106 1.09 3.15 0.24
CA LEU A 106 0.50 4.48 0.12
C LEU A 106 0.11 5.11 1.47
N GLY A 107 0.25 4.40 2.58
CA GLY A 107 -0.16 4.82 3.92
C GLY A 107 -1.66 4.71 4.17
N GLY A 108 -2.38 3.92 3.36
CA GLY A 108 -3.82 3.71 3.47
C GLY A 108 -4.23 2.69 4.53
N MET A 109 -3.28 2.07 5.22
CA MET A 109 -3.52 1.03 6.23
C MET A 109 -2.67 1.28 7.48
N PRO A 110 -3.23 1.19 8.70
CA PRO A 110 -2.46 1.28 9.94
C PRO A 110 -1.58 0.04 10.15
N GLU A 111 -0.43 0.22 10.79
CA GLU A 111 0.57 -0.84 10.99
C GLU A 111 0.03 -2.08 11.71
N SER A 112 -0.91 -1.91 12.64
CA SER A 112 -1.56 -3.02 13.34
C SER A 112 -2.38 -3.91 12.41
N ALA A 113 -3.11 -3.32 11.46
CA ALA A 113 -3.87 -4.06 10.45
C ALA A 113 -2.92 -4.70 9.42
N TRP A 114 -1.85 -3.99 9.05
CA TRP A 114 -0.83 -4.51 8.15
C TRP A 114 -0.15 -5.76 8.71
N SER A 115 0.22 -5.76 9.99
CA SER A 115 0.87 -6.92 10.62
C SER A 115 0.00 -8.19 10.56
N ALA A 116 -1.31 -8.06 10.74
CA ALA A 116 -2.23 -9.19 10.62
C ALA A 116 -2.34 -9.66 9.16
N PHE A 117 -2.53 -8.72 8.23
CA PHE A 117 -2.64 -9.04 6.81
C PHE A 117 -1.36 -9.66 6.24
N LYS A 118 -0.21 -9.18 6.69
CA LYS A 118 1.10 -9.75 6.35
C LYS A 118 1.19 -11.22 6.75
N ALA A 119 0.71 -11.60 7.94
CA ALA A 119 0.68 -12.99 8.37
C ALA A 119 -0.22 -13.84 7.44
N ASP A 120 -1.39 -13.33 7.05
CA ASP A 120 -2.31 -14.00 6.13
C ASP A 120 -1.70 -14.22 4.74
N ILE A 121 -0.96 -13.22 4.21
CA ILE A 121 -0.22 -13.36 2.96
C ILE A 121 0.80 -14.50 3.10
N VAL A 122 1.64 -14.47 4.12
CA VAL A 122 2.71 -15.46 4.31
C VAL A 122 2.13 -16.87 4.49
N GLU A 123 1.07 -17.01 5.28
CA GLU A 123 0.40 -18.29 5.48
C GLU A 123 -0.18 -18.81 4.17
N THR A 124 -0.96 -17.98 3.47
CA THR A 124 -1.64 -18.34 2.23
C THR A 124 -0.65 -18.70 1.13
N MET A 125 0.38 -17.88 0.94
CA MET A 125 1.40 -18.06 -0.10
C MET A 125 2.30 -19.28 0.16
N ASN A 126 2.33 -19.82 1.38
CA ASN A 126 3.02 -21.07 1.70
C ASN A 126 2.17 -22.33 1.44
N ARG A 127 0.87 -22.20 1.11
CA ARG A 127 0.02 -23.35 0.78
C ARG A 127 0.30 -23.80 -0.66
N GLY A 128 0.27 -25.11 -0.90
CA GLY A 128 0.72 -25.73 -2.17
C GLY A 128 0.19 -25.05 -3.44
N LEU A 129 -1.14 -24.91 -3.54
CA LEU A 129 -1.80 -24.26 -4.67
C LEU A 129 -1.29 -22.83 -4.94
N PHE A 130 -1.09 -22.03 -3.90
CA PHE A 130 -0.66 -20.63 -4.03
C PHE A 130 0.83 -20.52 -4.28
N ALA A 131 1.63 -21.40 -3.68
CA ALA A 131 3.07 -21.46 -3.92
C ALA A 131 3.39 -21.82 -5.38
N GLU A 132 2.69 -22.81 -5.94
CA GLU A 132 2.80 -23.19 -7.36
C GLU A 132 2.34 -22.04 -8.25
N ARG A 133 1.15 -21.48 -7.98
CA ARG A 133 0.60 -20.38 -8.77
C ARG A 133 1.48 -19.12 -8.72
N TRP A 134 2.12 -18.85 -7.59
CA TRP A 134 3.05 -17.73 -7.44
C TRP A 134 4.27 -17.86 -8.35
N LEU A 135 4.82 -19.06 -8.53
CA LEU A 135 5.97 -19.28 -9.43
C LEU A 135 5.62 -18.93 -10.88
N GLU A 136 4.39 -19.19 -11.30
CA GLU A 136 3.89 -18.83 -12.62
C GLU A 136 3.63 -17.33 -12.76
N LEU A 137 3.05 -16.70 -11.74
CA LEU A 137 2.53 -15.33 -11.85
C LEU A 137 3.51 -14.24 -11.42
N LYS A 138 4.53 -14.53 -10.60
CA LYS A 138 5.39 -13.50 -9.97
C LYS A 138 6.06 -12.53 -10.92
N HIS A 139 6.25 -12.92 -12.19
CA HIS A 139 6.85 -12.06 -13.21
C HIS A 139 5.88 -10.99 -13.75
N HIS A 140 4.58 -11.16 -13.53
CA HIS A 140 3.52 -10.21 -13.89
C HIS A 140 3.20 -9.20 -12.80
N HIS A 141 3.72 -9.40 -11.58
CA HIS A 141 3.53 -8.52 -10.45
C HIS A 141 4.63 -7.45 -10.35
N GLY A 142 4.30 -6.35 -9.68
CA GLY A 142 5.21 -5.25 -9.39
C GLY A 142 6.45 -5.71 -8.61
N LYS A 143 7.60 -5.10 -8.92
CA LYS A 143 8.89 -5.46 -8.28
C LYS A 143 8.81 -5.38 -6.75
N HIS A 144 8.19 -4.33 -6.20
CA HIS A 144 8.10 -4.12 -4.75
C HIS A 144 7.31 -5.24 -4.05
N PHE A 145 6.13 -5.58 -4.57
CA PHE A 145 5.32 -6.67 -4.04
C PHE A 145 6.04 -8.03 -4.16
N ARG A 146 6.67 -8.30 -5.31
CA ARG A 146 7.45 -9.54 -5.50
C ARG A 146 8.59 -9.66 -4.48
N ASP A 147 9.40 -8.61 -4.34
CA ASP A 147 10.54 -8.60 -3.42
C ASP A 147 10.07 -8.80 -1.97
N PHE A 148 8.94 -8.18 -1.60
CA PHE A 148 8.28 -8.39 -0.31
C PHE A 148 7.89 -9.86 -0.10
N VAL A 149 7.12 -10.45 -1.01
CA VAL A 149 6.67 -11.85 -0.87
C VAL A 149 7.85 -12.81 -0.81
N GLU A 150 8.85 -12.67 -1.69
CA GLU A 150 10.01 -13.56 -1.70
C GLU A 150 10.83 -13.47 -0.41
N LYS A 151 10.99 -12.26 0.14
CA LYS A 151 11.67 -12.07 1.43
C LYS A 151 10.89 -12.72 2.57
N GLU A 152 9.60 -12.44 2.71
CA GLU A 152 8.79 -12.95 3.82
C GLU A 152 8.64 -14.48 3.79
N LEU A 153 8.51 -15.07 2.60
CA LEU A 153 8.50 -16.52 2.44
C LEU A 153 9.84 -17.15 2.84
N LYS A 154 10.96 -16.50 2.53
CA LYS A 154 12.29 -16.95 2.94
C LYS A 154 12.44 -16.90 4.46
N ASP A 155 12.07 -15.78 5.08
CA ASP A 155 12.18 -15.57 6.52
C ASP A 155 11.32 -16.59 7.30
N ALA A 156 10.09 -16.83 6.85
CA ALA A 156 9.19 -17.82 7.45
C ALA A 156 9.75 -19.26 7.37
N ARG A 157 10.42 -19.62 6.27
CA ARG A 157 11.06 -20.94 6.10
C ARG A 157 12.28 -21.10 7.00
N MET A 158 13.07 -20.05 7.19
CA MET A 158 14.22 -20.07 8.11
C MET A 158 13.75 -20.23 9.55
N ALA A 159 12.74 -19.48 9.97
CA ALA A 159 12.18 -19.57 11.33
C ALA A 159 11.59 -20.95 11.66
N LYS A 160 11.06 -21.68 10.66
CA LYS A 160 10.61 -23.08 10.85
C LYS A 160 11.77 -24.06 11.04
N LYS A 161 12.91 -23.84 10.37
CA LYS A 161 14.10 -24.70 10.50
C LYS A 161 14.79 -24.56 11.85
N GLU A 162 14.70 -23.40 12.50
CA GLU A 162 15.31 -23.18 13.83
C GLU A 162 14.48 -23.77 14.97
N LYS A 163 13.20 -24.10 14.72
CA LYS A 163 12.26 -24.63 15.73
C LYS A 163 12.02 -26.14 15.63
N GLY A 164 12.59 -26.82 14.64
CA GLY A 164 12.48 -28.26 14.42
C GLY A 164 13.83 -28.93 14.59
#